data_AF-A0A2G6BWR0-F1
#
_entry.id   AF-A0A2G6BWR0-F1
#
_cell.length_a   1.000
_cell.length_b   1.000
_cell.length_c   1.000
_cell.angle_alpha   90.00
_cell.angle_beta   90.00
_cell.angle_gamma   90.00
#
_symmetry.space_group_name_H-M   'P 1'
#
loop_
_entity.id
_entity.type
_entity.pdbx_description
1 polymer ?
#
loop_
_entity_poly.entity_id
_entity_poly.type
_entity_poly.pdbx_seq_one_letter_code
_entity_poly.pdbx_strand_id
1 'polypeptide(L)'
;MKNTLGMIFNVIGWIVLLACLGSLGFLSGNPKKMVPLYTLFFIACFAASYIWQKTHKKHNLEQSKGAVLVKKVIGAVLVIGAIVTPYRIFNSLWPGFFAGFFGSQALMLTGITLVLILASLGAVLLINKNKGVNNLLAFVGYLLLIVISTCPGFIMKPLDSSYNALGQAYNTALLVAILAWWGFSLVTGKTEE
;
A
#
# COMPACT_ATOMS: atom_id res chain seq x y z
N MET A 1 16.30 -9.26 25.90
CA MET A 1 15.66 -7.98 25.47
C MET A 1 15.43 -7.88 23.95
N LYS A 2 16.37 -8.31 23.08
CA LYS A 2 16.22 -8.25 21.61
C LYS A 2 14.99 -9.02 21.07
N ASN A 3 14.64 -10.16 21.67
CA ASN A 3 13.47 -10.96 21.27
C ASN A 3 12.12 -10.33 21.67
N THR A 4 12.04 -9.69 22.84
CA THR A 4 10.79 -9.04 23.29
C THR A 4 10.48 -7.81 22.45
N LEU A 5 11.49 -7.00 22.14
CA LEU A 5 11.31 -5.81 21.31
C LEU A 5 10.90 -6.16 19.88
N GLY A 6 11.52 -7.18 19.28
CA GLY A 6 11.13 -7.67 17.95
C GLY A 6 9.71 -8.23 17.91
N MET A 7 9.29 -8.96 18.95
CA MET A 7 7.92 -9.45 19.06
C MET A 7 6.91 -8.30 19.17
N ILE A 8 7.21 -7.28 19.96
CA ILE A 8 6.35 -6.08 20.09
C ILE A 8 6.20 -5.38 18.74
N PHE A 9 7.31 -5.15 18.02
CA PHE A 9 7.25 -4.53 16.69
C PHE A 9 6.43 -5.35 15.70
N ASN A 10 6.55 -6.68 15.72
CA ASN A 10 5.74 -7.54 14.86
C ASN A 10 4.24 -7.45 15.20
N VAL A 11 3.88 -7.46 16.48
CA VAL A 11 2.47 -7.32 16.91
C VAL A 11 1.91 -5.96 16.50
N ILE A 12 2.67 -4.88 16.73
CA ILE A 12 2.26 -3.53 16.29
C ILE A 12 2.09 -3.51 14.77
N GLY A 13 3.02 -4.09 14.01
CA GLY A 13 2.91 -4.20 12.56
C GLY A 13 1.63 -4.92 12.11
N TRP A 14 1.28 -6.03 12.76
CA TRP A 14 0.04 -6.75 12.49
C TRP A 14 -1.21 -5.94 12.83
N ILE A 15 -1.21 -5.23 13.97
CA ILE A 15 -2.33 -4.37 14.37
C ILE A 15 -2.52 -3.25 13.35
N VAL A 16 -1.43 -2.59 12.94
CA VAL A 16 -1.47 -1.53 11.93
C VAL A 16 -1.97 -2.08 10.60
N LEU A 17 -1.48 -3.25 10.17
CA LEU A 17 -1.92 -3.90 8.94
C LEU A 17 -3.41 -4.27 8.97
N LEU A 18 -3.91 -4.80 10.08
CA LEU A 18 -5.33 -5.09 10.25
C LEU A 18 -6.18 -3.82 10.30
N ALA A 19 -5.71 -2.75 10.95
CA ALA A 19 -6.39 -1.46 10.93
C ALA A 19 -6.46 -0.88 9.50
N CYS A 20 -5.35 -1.00 8.76
CA CYS A 20 -5.24 -0.64 7.36
C CYS A 20 -6.24 -1.39 6.49
N LEU A 21 -6.38 -2.71 6.65
CA LEU A 21 -7.35 -3.50 5.88
C LEU A 21 -8.79 -3.30 6.35
N GLY A 22 -9.01 -3.17 7.65
CA GLY A 22 -10.31 -2.85 8.25
C GLY A 22 -10.87 -1.52 7.77
N SER A 23 -9.99 -0.56 7.44
CA SER A 23 -10.38 0.74 6.87
C SER A 23 -11.11 0.63 5.50
N LEU A 24 -11.10 -0.54 4.85
CA LEU A 24 -12.01 -0.82 3.72
C LEU A 24 -13.48 -0.59 4.08
N GLY A 25 -13.84 -0.71 5.36
CA GLY A 25 -15.17 -0.38 5.86
C GLY A 25 -15.60 1.07 5.64
N PHE A 26 -14.67 2.02 5.45
CA PHE A 26 -15.02 3.43 5.18
C PHE A 26 -15.72 3.64 3.83
N LEU A 27 -15.61 2.69 2.90
CA LEU A 27 -16.26 2.73 1.58
C LEU A 27 -17.79 2.55 1.64
N SER A 28 -18.28 1.95 2.71
CA SER A 28 -19.65 1.43 2.78
C SER A 28 -20.69 2.44 3.27
N GLY A 29 -20.29 3.71 3.49
CA GLY A 29 -21.16 4.77 4.02
C GLY A 29 -21.56 4.62 5.49
N ASN A 30 -21.32 3.46 6.13
CA ASN A 30 -21.56 3.23 7.56
C ASN A 30 -20.30 2.68 8.27
N PRO A 31 -19.30 3.54 8.51
CA PRO A 31 -17.98 3.10 8.99
C PRO A 31 -18.03 2.45 10.38
N LYS A 32 -18.96 2.88 11.24
CA LYS A 32 -19.11 2.33 12.61
C LYS A 32 -19.36 0.83 12.61
N LYS A 33 -20.14 0.32 11.66
CA LYS A 33 -20.46 -1.11 11.57
C LYS A 33 -19.50 -1.86 10.65
N MET A 34 -19.05 -1.22 9.59
CA MET A 34 -18.36 -1.90 8.50
C MET A 34 -16.86 -2.03 8.75
N VAL A 35 -16.21 -1.06 9.42
CA VAL A 35 -14.79 -1.20 9.78
C VAL A 35 -14.53 -2.44 10.66
N PRO A 36 -15.31 -2.70 11.74
CA PRO A 36 -15.18 -3.94 12.50
C PRO A 36 -15.43 -5.21 11.66
N LEU A 37 -16.43 -5.18 10.78
CA LEU A 37 -16.78 -6.33 9.93
C LEU A 37 -15.64 -6.69 8.97
N TYR A 38 -15.06 -5.71 8.27
CA TYR A 38 -13.91 -5.93 7.41
C TYR A 38 -12.70 -6.41 8.21
N THR A 39 -12.47 -5.86 9.41
CA THR A 39 -11.38 -6.32 10.29
C THR A 39 -11.54 -7.80 10.63
N LEU A 40 -12.73 -8.24 11.04
CA LEU A 40 -13.02 -9.65 11.33
C LEU A 40 -12.85 -10.53 10.09
N PHE A 41 -13.30 -10.06 8.93
CA PHE A 41 -13.12 -10.77 7.67
C PHE A 41 -11.64 -11.01 7.34
N PHE A 42 -10.79 -9.98 7.45
CA PHE A 42 -9.35 -10.13 7.19
C PHE A 42 -8.64 -11.00 8.22
N ILE A 43 -9.04 -10.94 9.51
CA ILE A 43 -8.54 -11.89 10.52
C ILE A 43 -8.86 -13.33 10.10
N ALA A 44 -10.08 -13.59 9.64
CA ALA A 44 -10.47 -14.92 9.15
C ALA A 44 -9.65 -15.35 7.92
N CYS A 45 -9.43 -14.46 6.95
CA CYS A 45 -8.59 -14.73 5.79
C CYS A 45 -7.14 -15.06 6.19
N PHE A 46 -6.54 -14.29 7.10
CA PHE A 46 -5.18 -14.58 7.58
C PHE A 46 -5.11 -15.90 8.33
N ALA A 47 -6.07 -16.17 9.22
CA ALA A 47 -6.14 -17.45 9.94
C ALA A 47 -6.26 -18.63 8.96
N ALA A 48 -7.14 -18.54 7.96
CA ALA A 48 -7.29 -19.56 6.93
C ALA A 48 -6.00 -19.74 6.12
N SER A 49 -5.34 -18.66 5.71
CA SER A 49 -4.07 -18.71 4.98
C SER A 49 -2.95 -19.35 5.81
N TYR A 50 -2.90 -19.08 7.11
CA TYR A 50 -1.94 -19.65 8.04
C TYR A 50 -2.16 -21.15 8.23
N ILE A 51 -3.42 -21.57 8.44
CA ILE A 51 -3.79 -22.99 8.53
C ILE A 51 -3.42 -23.71 7.24
N TRP A 52 -3.76 -23.13 6.08
CA TRP A 52 -3.43 -23.72 4.78
C TRP A 52 -1.93 -23.96 4.61
N GLN A 53 -1.10 -22.95 4.91
CA GLN A 53 0.35 -23.05 4.84
C GLN A 53 0.91 -24.09 5.82
N LYS A 54 0.37 -24.15 7.03
CA LYS A 54 0.80 -25.13 8.04
C LYS A 54 0.48 -26.56 7.62
N THR A 55 -0.65 -26.78 6.95
CA THR A 55 -1.09 -28.09 6.46
C THR A 55 -0.32 -28.52 5.20
N HIS A 56 0.11 -27.57 4.36
CA HIS A 56 0.80 -27.84 3.09
C HIS A 56 2.28 -27.41 3.12
N LYS A 57 3.07 -27.98 4.05
CA LYS A 57 4.53 -27.84 4.03
C LYS A 57 5.06 -28.25 2.64
N LYS A 58 5.70 -27.30 1.95
CA LYS A 58 6.08 -27.42 0.53
C LYS A 58 6.97 -28.64 0.28
N HIS A 59 6.49 -29.54 -0.59
CA HIS A 59 7.39 -30.20 -1.53
C HIS A 59 7.92 -29.12 -2.48
N ASN A 60 9.24 -29.01 -2.62
CA ASN A 60 9.88 -28.25 -3.69
C ASN A 60 9.54 -28.93 -5.02
N LEU A 61 8.37 -28.62 -5.56
CA LEU A 61 7.99 -29.03 -6.91
C LEU A 61 8.83 -28.20 -7.88
N GLU A 62 9.66 -28.90 -8.66
CA GLU A 62 10.36 -28.33 -9.81
C GLU A 62 9.37 -27.50 -10.63
N GLN A 63 9.69 -26.23 -10.85
CA GLN A 63 8.80 -25.34 -11.58
C GLN A 63 8.82 -25.75 -13.06
N SER A 64 7.74 -26.41 -13.49
CA SER A 64 7.54 -26.68 -14.91
C SER A 64 7.56 -25.37 -15.70
N LYS A 65 8.04 -25.39 -16.95
CA LYS A 65 8.06 -24.21 -17.83
C LYS A 65 6.67 -23.56 -17.95
N GLY A 66 5.60 -24.35 -17.87
CA GLY A 66 4.22 -23.86 -17.84
C GLY A 66 3.89 -23.05 -16.58
N ALA A 67 4.34 -23.49 -15.40
CA ALA A 67 4.15 -22.75 -14.16
C ALA A 67 4.87 -21.38 -14.18
N VAL A 68 6.03 -21.30 -14.81
CA VAL A 68 6.76 -20.03 -15.00
C VAL A 68 6.01 -19.08 -15.92
N LEU A 69 5.43 -19.59 -17.02
CA LEU A 69 4.67 -18.78 -17.96
C LEU A 69 3.37 -18.26 -17.34
N VAL A 70 2.64 -19.11 -16.61
CA VAL A 70 1.42 -18.71 -15.88
C VAL A 70 1.73 -17.61 -14.86
N LYS A 71 2.82 -17.73 -14.08
CA LYS A 71 3.24 -16.68 -13.16
C LYS A 71 3.51 -15.34 -13.86
N LYS A 72 4.21 -15.36 -15.00
CA LYS A 72 4.49 -14.14 -15.78
C LYS A 72 3.22 -13.49 -16.33
N VAL A 73 2.27 -14.29 -16.84
CA VAL A 73 0.99 -13.77 -17.36
C VAL A 73 0.17 -13.16 -16.23
N ILE A 74 0.01 -13.87 -15.11
CA ILE A 74 -0.69 -13.34 -13.93
C ILE A 74 0.00 -12.06 -13.45
N GLY A 75 1.33 -12.07 -13.35
CA GLY A 75 2.09 -10.91 -12.92
C GLY A 75 1.88 -9.70 -13.84
N ALA A 76 1.90 -9.89 -15.16
CA ALA A 76 1.63 -8.83 -16.13
C ALA A 76 0.20 -8.28 -15.99
N VAL A 77 -0.80 -9.15 -15.82
CA VAL A 77 -2.19 -8.73 -15.59
C VAL A 77 -2.32 -7.90 -14.31
N LEU A 78 -1.63 -8.28 -13.24
CA LEU A 78 -1.63 -7.52 -11.99
C LEU A 78 -0.97 -6.14 -12.14
N VAL A 79 0.16 -6.03 -12.86
CA VAL A 79 0.81 -4.74 -13.14
C VAL A 79 -0.10 -3.84 -13.98
N ILE A 80 -0.73 -4.38 -15.02
CA ILE A 80 -1.70 -3.63 -15.84
C ILE A 80 -2.87 -3.17 -14.96
N GLY A 81 -3.39 -4.06 -14.11
CA GLY A 81 -4.41 -3.73 -13.13
C GLY A 81 -4.00 -2.55 -12.24
N ALA A 82 -2.79 -2.56 -11.69
CA ALA A 82 -2.26 -1.49 -10.86
C ALA A 82 -2.23 -0.12 -11.57
N ILE A 83 -1.99 -0.10 -12.89
CA ILE A 83 -1.97 1.12 -13.71
C ILE A 83 -3.39 1.61 -14.02
N VAL A 84 -4.31 0.68 -14.32
CA VAL A 84 -5.68 1.00 -14.74
C VAL A 84 -6.58 1.38 -13.57
N THR A 85 -6.36 0.79 -12.38
CA THR A 85 -7.20 0.98 -11.19
C THR A 85 -7.34 2.45 -10.77
N PRO A 86 -6.24 3.24 -10.65
CA PRO A 86 -6.34 4.67 -10.36
C PRO A 86 -7.22 5.39 -11.37
N TYR A 87 -6.99 5.18 -12.67
CA TYR A 87 -7.75 5.86 -13.71
C TYR A 87 -9.26 5.63 -13.56
N ARG A 88 -9.69 4.38 -13.33
CA ARG A 88 -11.11 4.03 -13.16
C ARG A 88 -11.71 4.69 -11.92
N ILE A 89 -11.03 4.63 -10.77
CA ILE A 89 -11.58 5.12 -9.50
C ILE A 89 -11.60 6.64 -9.46
N PHE A 90 -10.50 7.30 -9.83
CA PHE A 90 -10.42 8.76 -9.82
C PHE A 90 -11.37 9.39 -10.84
N ASN A 91 -11.55 8.80 -12.03
CA ASN A 91 -12.52 9.31 -13.00
C ASN A 91 -13.98 9.08 -12.57
N SER A 92 -14.25 8.08 -11.73
CA SER A 92 -15.58 7.85 -11.15
C SER A 92 -15.89 8.81 -10.01
N LEU A 93 -14.89 9.18 -9.21
CA LEU A 93 -15.02 10.12 -8.09
C LEU A 93 -15.08 11.57 -8.56
N TRP A 94 -14.26 11.89 -9.56
CA TRP A 94 -14.14 13.23 -10.13
C TRP A 94 -14.29 13.13 -11.65
N PRO A 95 -15.53 13.17 -12.17
CA PRO A 95 -15.78 13.10 -13.60
C PRO A 95 -15.01 14.20 -14.34
N GLY A 96 -14.16 13.83 -15.29
CA GLY A 96 -13.32 14.78 -16.01
C GLY A 96 -11.97 15.08 -15.36
N PHE A 97 -11.61 14.40 -14.26
CA PHE A 97 -10.28 14.48 -13.64
C PHE A 97 -9.14 14.26 -14.65
N PHE A 98 -9.38 13.40 -15.64
CA PHE A 98 -8.45 13.12 -16.74
C PHE A 98 -8.87 13.73 -18.10
N ALA A 99 -9.96 14.50 -18.18
CA ALA A 99 -10.44 15.06 -19.44
C ALA A 99 -9.77 16.41 -19.77
N GLY A 100 -9.26 16.54 -21.01
CA GLY A 100 -8.52 17.72 -21.50
C GLY A 100 -7.03 17.42 -21.77
N PHE A 101 -6.31 18.30 -22.49
CA PHE A 101 -4.93 18.06 -22.97
C PHE A 101 -3.92 17.71 -21.85
N PHE A 102 -4.15 18.24 -20.64
CA PHE A 102 -3.46 17.98 -19.38
C PHE A 102 -4.33 18.61 -18.27
N GLY A 103 -5.43 17.97 -17.85
CA GLY A 103 -6.36 18.53 -16.85
C GLY A 103 -5.59 19.11 -15.66
N SER A 104 -5.69 20.43 -15.43
CA SER A 104 -4.79 21.20 -14.55
C SER A 104 -4.66 20.59 -13.16
N GLN A 105 -5.71 19.94 -12.68
CA GLN A 105 -5.78 19.22 -11.41
C GLN A 105 -4.92 17.94 -11.41
N ALA A 106 -4.96 17.14 -12.48
CA ALA A 106 -4.14 15.93 -12.62
C ALA A 106 -2.65 16.28 -12.76
N LEU A 107 -2.31 17.34 -13.51
CA LEU A 107 -0.93 17.85 -13.58
C LEU A 107 -0.45 18.35 -12.22
N MET A 108 -1.26 19.14 -11.52
CA MET A 108 -0.92 19.66 -10.19
C MET A 108 -0.73 18.52 -9.20
N LEU A 109 -1.62 17.53 -9.19
CA LEU A 109 -1.51 16.36 -8.32
C LEU A 109 -0.29 15.51 -8.65
N THR A 110 0.02 15.33 -9.94
CA THR A 110 1.23 14.63 -10.37
C THR A 110 2.49 15.37 -9.92
N GLY A 111 2.51 16.70 -10.04
CA GLY A 111 3.59 17.56 -9.55
C GLY A 111 3.77 17.46 -8.04
N ILE A 112 2.67 17.57 -7.26
CA ILE A 112 2.70 17.40 -5.80
C ILE A 112 3.21 15.99 -5.44
N THR A 113 2.75 14.96 -6.14
CA THR A 113 3.18 13.57 -5.90
C THR A 113 4.68 13.41 -6.16
N LEU A 114 5.19 13.97 -7.26
CA LEU A 114 6.62 14.00 -7.58
C LEU A 114 7.43 14.68 -6.47
N VAL A 115 6.99 15.85 -6.01
CA VAL A 115 7.65 16.57 -4.91
C VAL A 115 7.67 15.73 -3.63
N LEU A 116 6.56 15.09 -3.26
CA LEU A 116 6.48 14.24 -2.09
C LEU A 116 7.36 12.99 -2.21
N ILE A 117 7.47 12.40 -3.41
CA ILE A 117 8.41 11.29 -3.67
C ILE A 117 9.85 11.76 -3.48
N LEU A 118 10.23 12.89 -4.06
CA LEU A 118 11.58 13.45 -3.92
C LEU A 118 11.90 13.79 -2.46
N ALA A 119 10.95 14.37 -1.72
CA ALA A 119 11.08 14.63 -0.30
C ALA A 119 11.25 13.33 0.51
N SER A 120 10.48 12.29 0.18
CA SER A 120 10.57 10.97 0.81
C SER A 120 11.94 10.33 0.56
N LEU A 121 12.44 10.42 -0.68
CA LEU A 121 13.78 9.96 -1.03
C LEU A 121 14.85 10.72 -0.23
N GLY A 122 14.73 12.04 -0.10
CA GLY A 122 15.60 12.86 0.74
C GLY A 122 15.61 12.40 2.20
N ALA A 123 14.43 12.13 2.77
CA ALA A 123 14.31 11.62 4.14
C ALA A 123 14.95 10.23 4.30
N VAL A 124 14.75 9.32 3.34
CA VAL A 124 15.38 7.99 3.34
C VAL A 124 16.90 8.08 3.22
N LEU A 125 17.42 8.95 2.35
CA LEU A 125 18.85 9.19 2.22
C LEU A 125 19.45 9.76 3.51
N LEU A 126 18.74 10.67 4.19
CA LEU A 126 19.14 11.20 5.49
C LEU A 126 19.22 10.10 6.55
N ILE A 127 18.23 9.21 6.61
CA ILE A 127 18.22 8.07 7.53
C ILE A 127 19.41 7.16 7.23
N ASN A 128 19.57 6.72 5.98
CA ASN A 128 20.57 5.74 5.60
C ASN A 128 22.01 6.26 5.79
N LYS A 129 22.26 7.54 5.51
CA LYS A 129 23.59 8.14 5.70
C LYS A 129 23.97 8.31 7.18
N ASN A 130 23.00 8.55 8.06
CA ASN A 130 23.26 8.91 9.45
C ASN A 130 22.97 7.79 10.46
N LYS A 131 22.41 6.66 10.02
CA LYS A 131 22.12 5.50 10.88
C LYS A 131 23.42 4.97 11.50
N GLY A 132 23.53 5.07 12.83
CA GLY A 132 24.71 4.63 13.58
C GLY A 132 25.86 5.65 13.67
N VAL A 133 25.81 6.75 12.91
CA VAL A 133 26.78 7.86 13.00
C VAL A 133 26.18 9.03 13.78
N ASN A 134 24.99 9.47 13.39
CA ASN A 134 24.26 10.53 14.07
C ASN A 134 22.78 10.13 14.19
N ASN A 135 22.47 9.48 15.31
CA ASN A 135 21.13 8.97 15.58
C ASN A 135 20.05 10.07 15.63
N LEU A 136 20.44 11.32 15.92
CA LEU A 136 19.52 12.45 15.94
C LEU A 136 19.09 12.82 14.51
N LEU A 137 20.03 12.88 13.56
CA LEU A 137 19.68 13.12 12.14
C LEU A 137 18.88 11.95 11.54
N ALA A 138 19.21 10.71 11.92
CA ALA A 138 18.40 9.56 11.52
C ALA A 138 16.97 9.65 12.07
N PHE A 139 16.81 10.07 13.33
CA PHE A 139 15.51 10.31 13.95
C PHE A 139 14.72 11.44 13.26
N VAL A 140 15.38 12.55 12.90
CA VAL A 140 14.77 13.63 12.10
C VAL A 140 14.29 13.10 10.75
N GLY A 141 15.05 12.22 10.11
CA GLY A 141 14.62 11.56 8.88
C GLY A 141 13.35 10.72 9.05
N TYR A 142 13.22 9.97 10.14
CA TYR A 142 11.98 9.26 10.45
C TYR A 142 10.80 10.20 10.71
N LEU A 143 11.02 11.31 11.43
CA LEU A 143 9.99 12.34 11.63
C LEU A 143 9.56 12.98 10.30
N LEU A 144 10.50 13.26 9.40
CA LEU A 144 10.19 13.78 8.06
C LEU A 144 9.30 12.82 7.28
N LEU A 145 9.57 11.51 7.33
CA LEU A 145 8.70 10.53 6.67
C LEU A 145 7.28 10.56 7.22
N ILE A 146 7.10 10.70 8.54
CA ILE A 146 5.77 10.84 9.15
C ILE A 146 5.08 12.10 8.61
N VAL A 147 5.74 13.27 8.64
CA VAL A 147 5.17 14.52 8.14
C VAL A 147 4.79 14.42 6.67
N ILE A 148 5.70 13.95 5.81
CA ILE A 148 5.48 13.80 4.37
C ILE A 148 4.31 12.85 4.09
N SER A 149 4.20 11.74 4.83
CA SER A 149 3.10 10.77 4.68
C SER A 149 1.73 11.35 5.05
N THR A 150 1.68 12.34 5.96
CA THR A 150 0.43 13.02 6.33
C THR A 150 0.00 14.10 5.34
N CYS A 151 0.93 14.66 4.56
CA CYS A 151 0.64 15.76 3.63
C CYS A 151 -0.49 15.44 2.63
N PRO A 152 -0.54 14.29 1.94
CA PRO A 152 -1.66 13.96 1.05
C PRO A 152 -3.03 14.05 1.72
N GLY A 153 -3.13 13.57 2.97
CA GLY A 153 -4.38 13.59 3.73
C GLY A 153 -4.84 15.02 4.06
N PHE A 154 -3.90 15.89 4.45
CA PHE A 154 -4.22 17.30 4.73
C PHE A 154 -4.56 18.08 3.46
N ILE A 155 -3.86 17.84 2.35
CA ILE A 155 -4.11 18.50 1.06
C ILE A 155 -5.51 18.15 0.51
N MET A 156 -5.99 16.94 0.76
CA MET A 156 -7.30 16.49 0.26
C MET A 156 -8.49 16.99 1.08
N LYS A 157 -8.28 17.40 2.34
CA LYS A 157 -9.36 17.82 3.24
C LYS A 157 -10.27 18.94 2.71
N PRO A 158 -9.75 19.98 2.00
CA PRO A 158 -10.60 21.03 1.43
C PRO A 158 -11.34 20.59 0.16
N LEU A 159 -10.88 19.53 -0.52
CA LEU A 159 -11.46 19.04 -1.77
C LEU A 159 -12.65 18.10 -1.50
N ASP A 160 -12.52 17.22 -0.51
CA ASP A 160 -13.59 16.34 -0.10
C ASP A 160 -13.37 15.88 1.36
N SER A 161 -14.32 16.19 2.24
CA SER A 161 -14.30 15.76 3.64
C SER A 161 -15.12 14.50 3.90
N SER A 162 -15.67 13.87 2.85
CA SER A 162 -16.45 12.65 2.97
C SER A 162 -15.55 11.47 3.32
N TYR A 163 -16.03 10.63 4.23
CA TYR A 163 -15.37 9.37 4.58
C TYR A 163 -15.21 8.44 3.37
N ASN A 164 -16.11 8.57 2.39
CA ASN A 164 -16.10 7.76 1.19
C ASN A 164 -14.93 8.13 0.27
N ALA A 165 -14.70 9.42 -0.03
CA ALA A 165 -13.60 9.83 -0.89
C ALA A 165 -12.23 9.54 -0.26
N LEU A 166 -12.07 9.81 1.04
CA LEU A 166 -10.84 9.48 1.76
C LEU A 166 -10.60 7.96 1.80
N GLY A 167 -11.65 7.19 2.10
CA GLY A 167 -11.61 5.73 2.06
C GLY A 167 -11.26 5.20 0.67
N GLN A 168 -11.84 5.75 -0.39
CA GLN A 168 -11.53 5.33 -1.77
C GLN A 168 -10.11 5.67 -2.18
N ALA A 169 -9.60 6.86 -1.88
CA ALA A 169 -8.23 7.24 -2.19
C ALA A 169 -7.22 6.32 -1.47
N TYR A 170 -7.44 6.08 -0.17
CA TYR A 170 -6.61 5.18 0.62
C TYR A 170 -6.65 3.73 0.10
N ASN A 171 -7.85 3.19 -0.14
CA ASN A 171 -8.02 1.81 -0.60
C ASN A 171 -7.51 1.62 -2.03
N THR A 172 -7.58 2.66 -2.86
CA THR A 172 -6.96 2.67 -4.19
C THR A 172 -5.44 2.58 -4.08
N ALA A 173 -4.82 3.38 -3.21
CA ALA A 173 -3.37 3.33 -2.98
C ALA A 173 -2.93 1.95 -2.46
N LEU A 174 -3.67 1.38 -1.51
CA LEU A 174 -3.41 0.04 -0.98
C LEU A 174 -3.54 -1.03 -2.07
N LEU A 175 -4.61 -0.98 -2.86
CA LEU A 175 -4.85 -1.93 -3.95
C LEU A 175 -3.75 -1.85 -5.02
N VAL A 176 -3.37 -0.63 -5.42
CA VAL A 176 -2.27 -0.40 -6.37
C VAL A 176 -0.96 -0.94 -5.82
N ALA A 177 -0.65 -0.70 -4.53
CA ALA A 177 0.57 -1.21 -3.91
C ALA A 177 0.60 -2.75 -3.90
N ILE A 178 -0.50 -3.40 -3.54
CA ILE A 178 -0.62 -4.87 -3.53
C ILE A 178 -0.46 -5.42 -4.96
N LEU A 179 -1.21 -4.88 -5.92
CA LEU A 179 -1.18 -5.32 -7.32
C LEU A 179 0.21 -5.10 -7.95
N ALA A 180 0.83 -3.95 -7.72
CA ALA A 180 2.15 -3.63 -8.23
C ALA A 180 3.22 -4.54 -7.59
N TRP A 181 3.19 -4.74 -6.28
CA TRP A 181 4.16 -5.59 -5.58
C TRP A 181 4.06 -7.05 -6.03
N TRP A 182 2.84 -7.61 -6.04
CA TRP A 182 2.61 -8.99 -6.45
C TRP A 182 2.89 -9.18 -7.94
N GLY A 183 2.45 -8.24 -8.76
CA GLY A 183 2.71 -8.24 -10.19
C GLY A 183 4.20 -8.23 -10.51
N PHE A 184 4.95 -7.31 -9.91
CA PHE A 184 6.40 -7.19 -10.11
C PHE A 184 7.16 -8.42 -9.59
N SER A 185 6.80 -8.94 -8.41
CA SER A 185 7.43 -10.15 -7.86
C SER A 185 7.21 -11.38 -8.77
N LEU A 186 6.01 -11.55 -9.32
CA LEU A 186 5.68 -12.66 -10.22
C LEU A 186 6.35 -12.54 -11.60
N VAL A 187 6.50 -11.32 -12.12
CA VAL A 187 7.17 -11.08 -13.42
C VAL A 187 8.69 -11.26 -13.31
N THR A 188 9.29 -10.71 -12.25
CA THR A 188 10.74 -10.70 -12.08
C THR A 188 11.29 -11.97 -11.43
N GLY A 189 10.44 -12.81 -10.83
CA GLY A 189 10.85 -14.03 -10.15
C GLY A 189 11.64 -13.80 -8.86
N LYS A 190 11.82 -12.54 -8.43
CA LYS A 190 12.36 -12.20 -7.11
C LYS A 190 11.24 -12.32 -6.08
N THR A 191 11.05 -13.52 -5.56
CA THR A 191 10.58 -13.69 -4.18
C THR A 191 11.82 -13.58 -3.32
N GLU A 192 12.00 -12.45 -2.64
CA GLU A 192 12.99 -12.38 -1.55
C GLU A 192 12.65 -13.51 -0.56
N GLU A 193 13.56 -14.47 -0.44
CA GLU A 193 13.60 -15.42 0.68
C GLU A 193 14.04 -14.73 1.96
#